data_AF-A0AA95KIE6-F1
#
_entry.id   AF-A0AA95KIE6-F1
#
_cell.length_a   1.000
_cell.length_b   1.000
_cell.length_c   1.000
_cell.angle_alpha   90.00
_cell.angle_beta   90.00
_cell.angle_gamma   90.00
#
_symmetry.space_group_name_H-M   'P 1'
#
loop_
_entity.id
_entity.type
_entity.pdbx_description
1 polymer ?
#
loop_
_entity_poly.entity_id
_entity_poly.type
_entity_poly.pdbx_seq_one_letter_code
_entity_poly.pdbx_strand_id
1 'polypeptide(L)' 'MNDYIRLQLLAGIEQLKSGRRYYEYNTFNILLDADRPTVTVVDEPDVHRESTLSFADFQVLLRSSTGLQL' A
#
# COMPACT_ATOMS: atom_id res chain seq x y z
N MET A 1 -7.98 7.87 -5.01
CA MET A 1 -6.71 7.26 -5.44
C MET A 1 -6.76 7.05 -6.95
N ASN A 2 -5.66 7.32 -7.66
CA ASN A 2 -5.57 7.15 -9.12
C ASN A 2 -5.62 5.64 -9.48
N ASP A 3 -6.38 5.27 -10.51
CA ASP A 3 -6.50 3.88 -10.98
C ASP A 3 -5.14 3.25 -11.35
N TYR A 4 -4.21 4.05 -11.88
CA TYR A 4 -2.86 3.61 -12.18
C TYR A 4 -2.11 3.15 -10.91
N ILE A 5 -2.17 3.96 -9.84
CA ILE A 5 -1.53 3.67 -8.55
C ILE A 5 -2.15 2.39 -7.96
N ARG A 6 -3.48 2.29 -8.00
CA ARG A 6 -4.20 1.10 -7.54
C ARG A 6 -3.72 -0.16 -8.26
N LEU A 7 -3.66 -0.15 -9.59
CA LEU A 7 -3.24 -1.31 -10.38
C LEU A 7 -1.76 -1.67 -10.13
N GLN A 8 -0.89 -0.67 -9.98
CA GLN A 8 0.52 -0.90 -9.63
C GLN A 8 0.69 -1.57 -8.27
N LEU A 9 -0.07 -1.15 -7.26
CA LEU A 9 -0.03 -1.73 -5.92
C LEU A 9 -0.56 -3.16 -5.90
N LEU A 10 -1.68 -3.42 -6.59
CA LEU A 10 -2.20 -4.79 -6.74
C LEU A 10 -1.18 -5.72 -7.41
N ALA A 11 -0.59 -5.28 -8.53
CA ALA A 11 0.45 -6.04 -9.21
C ALA A 11 1.71 -6.21 -8.33
N GLY A 12 2.08 -5.19 -7.57
CA GLY A 12 3.18 -5.23 -6.62
C GLY A 12 3.01 -6.33 -5.58
N ILE A 13 1.83 -6.42 -4.97
CA ILE A 13 1.49 -7.45 -3.99
C ILE A 13 1.49 -8.84 -4.63
N GLU A 14 0.92 -9.01 -5.81
CA GLU A 14 0.86 -10.31 -6.49
C GLU A 14 2.24 -10.83 -6.91
N GLN A 15 3.13 -9.93 -7.31
CA GLN A 15 4.48 -10.25 -7.79
C GLN A 15 5.51 -10.40 -6.66
N LEU A 16 5.32 -9.73 -5.53
CA LEU A 16 6.28 -9.76 -4.42
C LEU A 16 6.17 -11.08 -3.65
N LYS A 17 7.08 -12.02 -3.95
CA LYS A 17 7.13 -13.34 -3.29
C LYS A 17 7.92 -13.37 -1.98
N SER A 18 8.85 -12.43 -1.81
CA SER A 18 9.73 -12.30 -0.66
C SER A 18 10.35 -10.91 -0.63
N GLY A 19 10.81 -10.48 0.53
CA GLY A 19 11.47 -9.19 0.71
C GLY A 19 10.50 -8.02 0.69
N ARG A 20 11.03 -6.83 0.39
CA ARG A 20 10.30 -5.57 0.51
C ARG A 20 10.32 -4.79 -0.79
N ARG A 21 9.25 -4.02 -1.04
CA ARG A 21 9.16 -3.07 -2.15
C ARG A 21 8.57 -1.75 -1.67
N TYR A 22 9.22 -0.66 -2.04
CA TYR A 22 8.82 0.69 -1.67
C TYR A 22 8.28 1.45 -2.88
N TYR A 23 7.23 2.23 -2.65
CA TYR A 23 6.62 3.11 -3.64
C TYR A 23 6.44 4.50 -3.05
N GLU A 24 6.80 5.51 -3.82
CA GLU A 24 6.62 6.92 -3.48
C GLU A 24 5.53 7.51 -4.38
N TYR A 25 4.47 8.06 -3.77
CA TYR A 25 3.32 8.63 -4.46
C TYR A 25 2.94 9.99 -3.87
N ASN A 26 3.47 11.07 -4.44
CA ASN A 26 3.27 12.44 -3.94
C ASN A 26 3.55 12.52 -2.43
N THR A 27 2.51 12.67 -1.61
CA THR A 27 2.61 12.77 -0.15
C THR A 27 2.49 11.42 0.57
N PHE A 28 2.31 10.31 -0.15
CA PHE A 28 2.17 8.99 0.46
C PHE A 28 3.30 8.07 0.04
N ASN A 29 3.89 7.43 1.04
CA ASN A 29 4.88 6.39 0.86
C ASN A 29 4.28 5.03 1.25
N ILE A 30 4.54 4.01 0.45
CA ILE A 30 3.97 2.68 0.64
C ILE A 30 5.09 1.64 0.65
N LEU A 31 5.20 0.90 1.75
CA LEU A 31 6.08 -0.24 1.89
C LEU A 31 5.26 -1.53 1.85
N LEU A 32 5.52 -2.37 0.85
CA LEU A 32 5.08 -3.76 0.83
C LEU A 32 6.17 -4.63 1.47
N ASP A 33 5.82 -5.41 2.48
CA ASP A 33 6.69 -6.42 3.09
C ASP A 33 6.05 -7.80 2.84
N ALA A 34 6.72 -8.66 2.06
CA ALA A 34 6.24 -10.02 1.80
C ALA A 34 6.74 -11.04 2.82
N ASP A 35 7.82 -10.72 3.54
CA ASP A 35 8.32 -11.58 4.63
C ASP A 35 7.40 -11.48 5.86
N ARG A 36 6.73 -10.33 6.00
CA ARG A 36 5.59 -10.12 6.89
C ARG A 36 4.46 -9.52 6.05
N PRO A 37 3.52 -10.32 5.50
CA PRO A 37 2.61 -9.94 4.40
C PRO A 37 1.71 -8.75 4.75
N THR A 38 2.30 -7.57 4.71
CA THR A 38 1.78 -6.32 5.28
C THR A 38 2.16 -5.15 4.40
N VAL A 39 1.26 -4.18 4.36
CA VAL A 39 1.47 -2.89 3.72
C VAL A 39 1.52 -1.83 4.80
N THR A 40 2.59 -1.05 4.79
CA THR A 40 2.69 0.17 5.60
C THR A 40 2.53 1.37 4.70
N VAL A 41 1.57 2.24 5.03
CA VAL A 41 1.34 3.52 4.34
C VAL A 41 1.74 4.64 5.30
N VAL A 42 2.61 5.53 4.84
CA VAL A 42 3.09 6.70 5.59
C VAL A 42 2.67 7.96 4.84
N ASP A 43 2.02 8.89 5.54
CA ASP A 43 1.78 10.25 5.04
C ASP A 43 3.07 11.07 5.26
N GLU A 44 3.81 11.39 4.20
CA GLU A 44 5.07 12.16 4.26
C GLU A 44 4.95 13.50 5.02
N PRO A 45 3.93 14.35 4.81
CA PRO A 45 3.77 15.60 5.57
C PRO A 45 3.46 15.38 7.06
N ASP A 46 2.98 14.21 7.47
CA ASP A 46 2.78 13.84 8.88
C ASP A 46 3.23 12.40 9.10
N VAL A 47 4.54 12.22 9.32
CA VAL A 47 5.16 10.91 9.52
C VAL A 47 4.62 10.14 10.75
N HIS A 48 3.85 10.78 11.63
CA HIS A 48 3.16 10.10 12.71
C HIS A 48 1.86 9.41 12.26
N ARG A 49 1.38 9.74 11.06
CA ARG A 49 0.23 9.12 10.41
C ARG A 49 0.69 7.96 9.54
N GLU A 50 1.10 6.90 10.23
CA GLU A 50 1.41 5.60 9.63
C GLU A 50 0.25 4.62 9.87
N SER A 51 -0.07 3.82 8.86
CA SER A 51 -1.00 2.70 9.00
C SER A 51 -0.41 1.44 8.40
N THR A 52 -0.40 0.37 9.19
CA THR A 52 0.03 -0.96 8.74
C THR A 52 -1.16 -1.91 8.68
N LEU A 53 -1.33 -2.57 7.53
CA LEU A 53 -2.44 -3.45 7.21
C LEU A 53 -1.92 -4.78 6.64
N SER A 54 -2.71 -5.85 6.71
CA SER A 54 -2.37 -7.09 6.00
C SER A 54 -2.51 -6.89 4.49
N PHE A 55 -1.78 -7.69 3.69
CA PHE A 55 -1.99 -7.71 2.23
C PHE A 55 -3.45 -8.01 1.85
N ALA A 56 -4.12 -8.90 2.60
CA ALA A 56 -5.50 -9.27 2.33
C ALA A 56 -6.45 -8.07 2.52
N ASP A 57 -6.36 -7.38 3.66
CA ASP A 57 -7.19 -6.21 3.95
C ASP A 57 -6.89 -5.08 2.97
N PHE A 58 -5.62 -4.85 2.66
CA PHE A 58 -5.22 -3.82 1.72
C PHE A 58 -5.73 -4.12 0.30
N GLN A 59 -5.69 -5.38 -0.16
CA GLN A 59 -6.28 -5.77 -1.45
C GLN A 59 -7.80 -5.56 -1.49
N VAL A 60 -8.50 -5.79 -0.38
CA VAL A 60 -9.94 -5.47 -0.27
C VAL A 60 -10.15 -3.97 -0.43
N LEU A 61 -9.37 -3.13 0.28
CA LEU A 61 -9.43 -1.66 0.19
C LEU A 61 -9.13 -1.14 -1.22
N LEU A 62 -8.16 -1.73 -1.92
CA LEU A 62 -7.86 -1.38 -3.30
C LEU A 62 -9.02 -1.74 -4.24
N ARG A 63 -9.73 -2.85 -4.00
CA ARG A 63 -10.82 -3.31 -4.86
C ARG A 63 -12.16 -2.64 -4.58
N SER A 64 -12.40 -2.17 -3.36
CA SER A 64 -13.56 -1.35 -3.04
C SER A 64 -13.41 0.05 -3.63
N SER A 65 -14.36 0.47 -4.48
CA SER A 65 -14.39 1.80 -5.12
C SER A 65 -14.44 2.97 -4.13
N THR A 66 -14.60 2.69 -2.84
CA THR A 66 -14.42 3.62 -1.72
C THR A 66 -12.94 3.61 -1.36
N GLY A 67 -12.17 4.57 -1.89
CA GLY A 67 -10.74 4.69 -1.60
C GLY A 67 -10.44 4.76 -0.11
N LEU A 68 -9.19 4.47 0.27
CA LEU A 68 -8.68 4.70 1.63
C LEU A 68 -9.10 6.11 2.10
N GLN A 69 -10.04 6.19 3.03
CA GLN A 69 -10.19 7.36 3.89
C GLN A 69 -9.12 7.20 4.96
N LEU A 70 -7.90 7.64 4.64
CA LEU A 70 -6.86 7.89 5.64
C LEU A 70 -7.19 9.16 6.40
#